data_AF-A0A5J6QMV9-F1
#
_entry.id   AF-A0A5J6QMV9-F1
#
_cell.length_a   1.000
_cell.length_b   1.000
_cell.length_c   1.000
_cell.angle_alpha   90.00
_cell.angle_beta   90.00
_cell.angle_gamma   90.00
#
_symmetry.space_group_name_H-M   'P 1'
#
loop_
_entity.id
_entity.type
_entity.pdbx_description
1 polymer ?
#
loop_
_entity_poly.entity_id
_entity_poly.type
_entity_poly.pdbx_seq_one_letter_code
_entity_poly.pdbx_strand_id
1 'polypeptide(L)' 'MLDNTLVQLEQLVSELLQQNQGIAEDNARIRAELRKAREENDSLQLAMMEQEEKSNATAERLQALVRRVSESRASA' A
#
# COMPACT_ATOMS: atom_id res chain seq x y z
N MET A 1 -42.11 -17.13 34.28
CA MET A 1 -41.80 -15.87 33.54
C MET A 1 -40.31 -15.54 33.62
N LEU A 2 -39.68 -15.64 34.79
CA LEU A 2 -38.22 -15.48 34.97
C LEU A 2 -37.37 -16.47 34.14
N ASP A 3 -37.80 -17.73 34.04
CA ASP A 3 -37.06 -18.73 33.25
C ASP A 3 -37.02 -18.37 31.76
N ASN A 4 -38.09 -17.76 31.25
CA ASN A 4 -38.17 -17.36 29.84
C ASN A 4 -37.26 -16.15 29.54
N THR A 5 -37.11 -15.22 30.50
CA THR A 5 -36.19 -14.10 30.38
C THR A 5 -34.72 -14.52 30.48
N LEU A 6 -34.42 -15.57 31.25
CA LEU A 6 -33.05 -16.10 31.36
C LEU A 6 -32.61 -16.73 30.03
N VAL A 7 -33.47 -17.56 29.42
CA VAL A 7 -33.20 -18.21 28.12
C VAL A 7 -32.98 -17.17 27.01
N GLN A 8 -33.74 -16.08 27.01
CA GLN A 8 -33.57 -14.99 26.04
C GLN A 8 -32.23 -14.26 26.21
N LEU A 9 -31.78 -14.06 27.45
CA LEU A 9 -30.46 -13.47 27.72
C LEU A 9 -29.33 -14.40 27.29
N GLU A 10 -29.44 -15.71 27.52
CA GLU A 10 -28.44 -16.70 27.09
C GLU A 10 -28.31 -16.74 25.56
N GLN A 11 -29.45 -16.67 24.84
CA GLN A 11 -29.47 -16.57 23.39
C GLN A 11 -28.79 -15.29 22.91
N LEU A 12 -29.16 -14.14 23.48
CA LEU A 12 -28.57 -12.85 23.12
C LEU A 12 -27.06 -12.81 23.39
N VAL A 13 -26.61 -13.34 24.52
CA VAL A 13 -25.18 -13.44 24.85
C VAL A 13 -24.46 -14.33 23.84
N SER A 14 -25.06 -15.45 23.45
CA SER A 14 -24.49 -16.35 22.43
C SER A 14 -24.36 -15.66 21.07
N GLU A 15 -25.39 -14.93 20.65
CA GLU A 15 -25.38 -14.13 19.42
C GLU A 15 -24.31 -13.03 19.46
N LEU A 16 -24.21 -12.31 20.57
CA LEU A 16 -23.21 -11.26 20.75
C LEU A 16 -21.78 -11.81 20.74
N LEU A 17 -21.54 -12.97 21.36
CA LEU A 17 -20.24 -13.64 21.32
C LEU A 17 -19.88 -14.06 19.89
N GLN A 18 -20.83 -14.62 19.15
CA GLN A 18 -20.61 -15.01 17.75
C GLN A 18 -20.33 -13.79 16.85
N GLN A 19 -21.08 -12.69 17.04
CA GLN A 19 -20.82 -11.44 16.33
C GLN A 19 -19.46 -10.85 16.67
N ASN A 20 -19.06 -10.87 17.95
CA ASN A 20 -17.78 -10.35 18.38
C ASN A 20 -16.61 -11.13 17.76
N GLN A 21 -16.74 -12.46 17.69
CA GLN A 21 -15.76 -13.32 17.00
C GLN A 21 -15.66 -12.96 15.50
N GLY A 22 -16.78 -12.81 14.81
CA GLY A 22 -16.78 -12.38 13.40
C GLY A 22 -16.12 -11.02 13.20
N ILE A 23 -16.43 -10.04 14.05
CA ILE A 23 -15.80 -8.70 14.01
C ILE A 23 -14.29 -8.78 14.28
N ALA A 24 -13.85 -9.65 15.19
CA ALA A 24 -12.44 -9.84 15.49
C ALA A 24 -11.68 -10.46 14.31
N GLU A 25 -12.27 -11.47 13.66
CA GLU A 25 -11.73 -12.09 12.45
C GLU A 25 -11.64 -11.11 11.28
N ASP A 26 -12.70 -10.34 11.04
CA ASP A 26 -12.71 -9.31 10.00
C ASP A 26 -11.67 -8.23 10.26
N ASN A 27 -11.54 -7.78 11.50
CA ASN A 27 -10.49 -6.82 11.87
C ASN A 27 -9.09 -7.39 11.62
N ALA A 28 -8.84 -8.65 11.95
CA ALA A 28 -7.56 -9.29 11.71
C ALA A 28 -7.26 -9.36 10.20
N ARG A 29 -8.25 -9.74 9.39
CA ARG A 29 -8.15 -9.78 7.93
C ARG A 29 -7.87 -8.40 7.34
N ILE A 30 -8.67 -7.39 7.69
CA ILE A 30 -8.52 -6.02 7.17
C ILE A 30 -7.15 -5.44 7.55
N ARG A 31 -6.67 -5.71 8.77
CA ARG A 31 -5.32 -5.27 9.19
C ARG A 31 -4.20 -5.93 8.39
N ALA A 32 -4.36 -7.22 8.03
CA ALA A 32 -3.41 -7.92 7.18
C ALA A 32 -3.41 -7.36 5.76
N GLU A 33 -4.58 -7.12 5.18
CA GLU A 33 -4.73 -6.50 3.85
C GLU A 33 -4.14 -5.09 3.82
N LEU A 34 -4.41 -4.28 4.86
CA LEU A 34 -3.85 -2.93 4.98
C LEU A 34 -2.32 -2.96 5.05
N ARG A 35 -1.74 -3.90 5.80
CA ARG A 35 -0.29 -4.06 5.87
C ARG A 35 0.29 -4.40 4.50
N LYS A 36 -0.30 -5.37 3.82
CA LYS A 36 0.13 -5.80 2.49
C LYS A 36 0.06 -4.64 1.48
N ALA A 37 -1.04 -3.89 1.47
CA ALA A 37 -1.20 -2.74 0.57
C ALA A 37 -0.17 -1.63 0.85
N ARG A 38 0.22 -1.42 2.11
CA ARG A 38 1.28 -0.47 2.47
C ARG A 38 2.64 -0.94 1.97
N GLU A 39 2.99 -2.20 2.19
CA GLU A 39 4.24 -2.78 1.68
C GLU A 39 4.32 -2.70 0.15
N GLU A 40 3.23 -3.01 -0.55
CA GLU A 40 3.13 -2.84 -2.01
C GLU A 40 3.31 -1.37 -2.41
N ASN A 41 2.69 -0.43 -1.71
CA ASN A 41 2.84 1.00 -1.99
C ASN A 41 4.28 1.48 -1.80
N ASP A 42 4.94 1.12 -0.70
CA ASP A 42 6.33 1.47 -0.43
C ASP A 42 7.26 0.91 -1.51
N SER A 43 7.00 -0.33 -1.98
CA SER A 43 7.76 -0.95 -3.07
C SER A 43 7.59 -0.22 -4.40
N LEU A 44 6.37 0.24 -4.72
CA LEU A 44 6.07 0.99 -5.93
C LEU A 44 6.70 2.39 -5.88
N GLN A 45 6.67 3.05 -4.73
CA GLN A 45 7.33 4.35 -4.54
C GLN A 45 8.84 4.23 -4.73
N LEU A 46 9.47 3.20 -4.16
CA LEU A 46 10.90 2.95 -4.35
C LEU A 46 11.24 2.72 -5.83
N ALA A 47 10.47 1.88 -6.52
CA ALA A 47 10.67 1.61 -7.94
C ALA A 47 10.51 2.89 -8.81
N MET A 48 9.56 3.76 -8.45
CA MET A 48 9.37 5.05 -9.11
C MET A 48 10.59 5.96 -8.94
N MET A 49 11.12 6.08 -7.71
CA MET A 49 12.32 6.87 -7.44
C MET A 49 13.53 6.36 -8.23
N GLU A 50 13.76 5.05 -8.26
CA GLU A 50 14.86 4.46 -9.05
C GLU A 50 14.72 4.76 -10.55
N GLN A 51 13.48 4.78 -11.05
CA GLN A 51 13.20 5.12 -12.45
C GLN A 51 13.45 6.60 -12.74
N GLU A 52 13.05 7.49 -11.85
CA GLU A 52 13.33 8.93 -11.95
C GLU A 52 14.83 9.22 -11.97
N GLU A 53 15.60 8.59 -11.08
CA GLU A 53 17.07 8.73 -11.07
C GLU A 53 17.70 8.27 -12.37
N LYS A 54 17.29 7.11 -12.90
CA LYS A 54 17.77 6.60 -14.21
C LYS A 54 17.41 7.56 -15.35
N SER A 55 16.19 8.10 -15.33
CA SER A 55 15.73 9.06 -16.34
C SER A 55 16.55 10.34 -16.31
N ASN A 56 16.76 10.91 -15.11
CA ASN A 56 17.56 12.12 -14.92
C ASN A 56 19.01 11.92 -15.38
N ALA A 57 19.66 10.83 -14.98
CA ALA A 57 21.01 10.51 -15.45
C ALA A 57 21.09 10.35 -16.98
N THR A 58 20.04 9.82 -17.60
CA THR A 58 19.95 9.70 -19.06
C THR A 58 19.79 11.07 -19.72
N ALA A 59 18.94 11.93 -19.16
CA ALA A 59 18.73 13.30 -19.63
C ALA A 59 20.03 14.12 -19.56
N GLU A 60 20.77 14.04 -18.46
CA GLU A 60 22.08 14.71 -18.30
C GLU A 60 23.10 14.22 -19.34
N ARG A 61 23.19 12.91 -19.55
CA ARG A 61 24.06 12.33 -20.59
C ARG A 61 23.70 12.83 -21.98
N LEU A 62 22.40 12.88 -22.31
CA LEU A 62 21.93 13.42 -23.58
C LEU A 62 22.27 14.90 -23.73
N GLN A 63 22.08 15.72 -22.68
CA GLN A 63 22.46 17.14 -22.71
C GLN A 63 23.97 17.32 -22.92
N ALA A 64 24.81 16.51 -22.27
CA ALA A 64 26.26 16.54 -22.45
C ALA A 64 26.66 16.16 -23.89
N LEU A 65 26.02 15.14 -24.47
CA LEU A 65 26.25 14.76 -25.88
C LEU A 65 25.83 15.86 -26.84
N VAL A 66 24.67 16.49 -26.63
CA VAL A 66 24.18 17.61 -27.45
C VAL A 66 25.17 18.78 -27.38
N ARG A 67 25.64 19.15 -26.18
CA ARG A 67 26.66 20.20 -26.00
C ARG A 67 27.94 19.88 -26.77
N ARG A 68 28.49 18.67 -26.61
CA ARG A 68 29.71 18.25 -27.32
C ARG A 68 29.55 18.30 -28.84
N VAL A 69 28.41 17.87 -29.38
CA VAL A 69 28.13 17.95 -30.82
C VAL A 69 28.01 19.41 -31.28
N SER A 70 27.35 20.27 -30.50
CA SER A 70 27.25 21.70 -30.83
C SER A 70 28.60 22.41 -30.79
N GLU A 71 29.45 22.14 -29.80
CA GLU A 71 30.80 22.67 -29.70
C GLU A 71 31.69 22.18 -30.85
N SER A 72 31.62 20.89 -31.18
CA SER A 72 32.33 20.31 -32.32
C SER A 72 31.92 20.92 -33.67
N ARG A 73 30.65 21.32 -33.82
CA ARG A 73 30.16 22.02 -35.02
C ARG A 73 30.57 23.49 -35.06
N ALA A 74 30.73 24.13 -33.90
CA ALA A 74 31.16 25.53 -33.81
C ALA A 74 32.68 25.70 -34.02
N SER A 75 33.46 24.65 -33.81
CA SER A 75 34.92 24.63 -34.00
C SER A 75 35.39 24.15 -35.38
N ALA A 76 34.47 23.77 -36.27
CA ALA A 76 34.72 23.26 -37.63
C ALA A 76 34.29 24.28 -38.68
#